data_AF-A0A8T4RG70-F1
#
_entry.id   AF-A0A8T4RG70-F1
#
_cell.length_a   1.000
_cell.length_b   1.000
_cell.length_c   1.000
_cell.angle_alpha   90.00
_cell.angle_beta   90.00
_cell.angle_gamma   90.00
#
_symmetry.space_group_name_H-M   'P 1'
#
loop_
_entity.id
_entity.type
_entity.pdbx_description
1 polymer ?
#
loop_
_entity_poly.entity_id
_entity_poly.type
_entity_poly.pdbx_seq_one_letter_code
_entity_poly.pdbx_strand_id
1 'polypeptide(L)'
;MKTTIPVKPILKVISREQVIHKVEADLENTKKREAHLTKLVFWSTLLVMIIGNLLVSIVLVPFLLALNKTILLAIITLMGLLLGFIYNHLLTTIQHLERKHHVFAGIIIPVVALSSLFLAVFISNLLIIKLKINNGLHSYWLLGLLFAGAFILPYFIKTIVSAIAKK
;
A
#
# COMPACT_ATOMS: atom_id res chain seq x y z
N MET A 1 -29.95 -71.90 -4.58
CA MET A 1 -30.62 -70.58 -4.72
C MET A 1 -29.55 -69.55 -5.07
N LYS A 2 -29.38 -69.19 -6.35
CA LYS A 2 -28.34 -68.26 -6.83
C LYS A 2 -28.95 -66.87 -6.99
N THR A 3 -28.52 -65.93 -6.17
CA THR A 3 -28.90 -64.50 -6.29
C THR A 3 -27.95 -63.82 -7.27
N THR A 4 -28.41 -63.62 -8.51
CA THR A 4 -27.75 -62.74 -9.48
C THR A 4 -28.07 -61.29 -9.14
N ILE A 5 -27.07 -60.55 -8.68
CA ILE A 5 -27.16 -59.10 -8.47
C ILE A 5 -27.00 -58.41 -9.84
N PRO A 6 -27.95 -57.58 -10.28
CA PRO A 6 -27.82 -56.85 -11.54
C PRO A 6 -26.80 -55.71 -11.37
N VAL A 7 -25.61 -55.88 -11.96
CA VAL A 7 -24.63 -54.79 -12.08
C VAL A 7 -25.11 -53.84 -13.17
N LYS A 8 -25.68 -52.70 -12.75
CA LYS A 8 -26.10 -51.61 -13.63
C LYS A 8 -24.84 -50.91 -14.17
N PRO A 9 -24.63 -50.82 -15.50
CA PRO A 9 -23.47 -50.14 -16.05
C PRO A 9 -23.69 -48.62 -15.94
N ILE A 10 -23.29 -48.04 -14.81
CA ILE A 10 -23.23 -46.58 -14.62
C ILE A 10 -21.82 -46.13 -15.03
N LEU A 11 -21.50 -46.26 -16.30
CA LEU A 11 -20.37 -45.55 -16.91
C LEU A 11 -20.93 -44.83 -18.12
N LYS A 12 -21.58 -43.70 -17.84
CA LYS A 12 -21.89 -42.68 -18.83
C LYS A 12 -20.54 -42.25 -19.39
N VAL A 13 -20.20 -42.70 -20.59
CA VAL A 13 -19.02 -42.27 -21.33
C VAL A 13 -19.18 -40.78 -21.60
N ILE A 14 -18.72 -39.95 -20.68
CA ILE A 14 -18.62 -38.51 -20.89
C ILE A 14 -17.62 -38.35 -22.02
N SER A 15 -18.04 -37.76 -23.15
CA SER A 15 -17.15 -37.55 -24.29
C SER A 15 -15.98 -36.67 -23.85
N ARG A 16 -14.77 -36.94 -24.35
CA ARG A 16 -13.57 -36.16 -24.00
C ARG A 16 -13.78 -34.66 -24.18
N GLU A 17 -14.56 -34.27 -25.19
CA GLU A 17 -14.95 -32.88 -25.47
C GLU A 17 -15.74 -32.24 -24.32
N GLN A 18 -16.66 -32.97 -23.68
CA GLN A 18 -17.41 -32.47 -22.52
C GLN A 18 -16.51 -32.27 -21.30
N VAL A 19 -15.50 -33.11 -21.12
CA VAL A 19 -14.52 -32.94 -20.04
C VAL A 19 -13.66 -31.71 -20.29
N ILE A 20 -13.19 -31.51 -21.52
CA ILE A 20 -12.38 -30.34 -21.89
C ILE A 20 -13.18 -29.05 -21.70
N HIS A 21 -14.41 -28.98 -22.20
CA HIS A 21 -15.27 -27.80 -22.01
C HIS A 21 -15.57 -27.49 -20.54
N LYS A 22 -15.78 -28.53 -19.71
CA LYS A 22 -16.01 -28.33 -18.29
C LYS A 22 -14.76 -27.80 -17.58
N VAL A 23 -13.59 -28.35 -17.91
CA VAL A 23 -12.32 -27.88 -17.36
C VAL A 23 -12.03 -26.45 -17.79
N GLU A 24 -12.26 -26.08 -19.05
CA GLU A 24 -12.10 -24.71 -19.53
C GLU A 24 -13.03 -23.72 -18.81
N ALA A 25 -14.32 -24.08 -18.64
CA ALA A 25 -15.28 -23.25 -17.92
C ALA A 25 -14.91 -23.07 -16.45
N ASP A 26 -14.45 -24.14 -15.78
CA ASP A 26 -13.97 -24.07 -14.40
C ASP A 26 -12.69 -23.22 -14.28
N LEU A 27 -11.79 -23.30 -15.27
CA LEU A 27 -10.57 -22.50 -15.34
C LEU A 27 -10.87 -21.01 -15.52
N GLU A 28 -11.80 -20.67 -16.43
CA GLU A 28 -12.21 -19.29 -16.68
C GLU A 28 -12.88 -18.65 -15.46
N ASN A 29 -13.77 -19.41 -14.80
CA ASN A 29 -14.43 -18.98 -13.56
C ASN A 29 -13.42 -18.76 -12.42
N THR A 30 -12.42 -19.63 -12.31
CA THR A 30 -11.35 -19.50 -11.30
C THR A 30 -10.50 -18.26 -11.57
N LYS A 31 -10.05 -18.07 -12.81
CA LYS A 31 -9.27 -16.90 -13.22
C LYS A 31 -10.01 -15.59 -12.99
N LYS A 32 -11.32 -15.55 -13.30
CA LYS A 32 -12.17 -14.37 -13.05
C LYS A 32 -12.29 -14.08 -11.56
N ARG A 33 -12.51 -15.11 -10.72
CA ARG A 33 -12.56 -14.97 -9.26
C ARG A 33 -11.25 -14.45 -8.68
N GLU A 34 -10.11 -14.98 -9.12
CA GLU A 34 -8.77 -14.53 -8.69
C GLU A 34 -8.52 -13.07 -9.06
N ALA A 35 -8.93 -12.64 -10.26
CA ALA A 35 -8.82 -11.24 -10.68
C ALA A 35 -9.66 -10.30 -9.80
N HIS A 36 -10.89 -10.70 -9.45
CA HIS A 36 -11.75 -9.92 -8.56
C HIS A 36 -11.18 -9.80 -7.15
N LEU A 37 -10.64 -10.89 -6.58
CA LEU A 37 -10.02 -10.87 -5.26
C LEU A 37 -8.76 -9.99 -5.24
N THR A 38 -7.91 -10.12 -6.27
CA THR A 38 -6.70 -9.29 -6.40
C THR A 38 -7.05 -7.81 -6.46
N LYS A 39 -8.05 -7.44 -7.27
CA LYS A 39 -8.55 -6.07 -7.35
C LYS A 39 -9.06 -5.57 -6.00
N LEU A 40 -9.84 -6.37 -5.28
CA LEU A 40 -10.37 -5.98 -3.96
C LEU A 40 -9.26 -5.76 -2.93
N VAL A 41 -8.27 -6.66 -2.87
CA VAL A 41 -7.11 -6.52 -1.99
C VAL A 41 -6.32 -5.26 -2.34
N PHE A 42 -6.12 -4.98 -3.62
CA PHE A 42 -5.45 -3.75 -4.08
C PHE A 42 -6.16 -2.49 -3.57
N TRP A 43 -7.47 -2.37 -3.82
CA TRP A 43 -8.25 -1.19 -3.39
C TRP A 43 -8.30 -1.06 -1.86
N SER A 44 -8.43 -2.16 -1.14
CA SER A 44 -8.43 -2.15 0.33
C SER A 44 -7.09 -1.67 0.89
N THR A 45 -5.97 -2.13 0.31
CA THR A 45 -4.64 -1.72 0.76
C THR A 45 -4.39 -0.25 0.45
N LEU A 46 -4.82 0.22 -0.73
CA LEU A 46 -4.76 1.63 -1.09
C LEU A 46 -5.57 2.50 -0.11
N LEU A 47 -6.77 2.06 0.25
CA LEU A 47 -7.61 2.76 1.22
C LEU A 47 -6.92 2.85 2.61
N VAL A 48 -6.40 1.72 3.11
CA VAL A 48 -5.66 1.68 4.38
C VAL A 48 -4.45 2.62 4.35
N MET A 49 -3.74 2.67 3.23
CA MET A 49 -2.59 3.57 3.04
C MET A 49 -2.98 5.05 3.10
N ILE A 50 -4.10 5.42 2.48
CA ILE A 50 -4.61 6.80 2.51
C ILE A 50 -5.03 7.18 3.93
N ILE A 51 -5.78 6.30 4.62
CA ILE A 51 -6.24 6.53 5.99
C ILE A 51 -5.05 6.64 6.95
N GLY A 52 -4.09 5.72 6.87
CA GLY A 52 -2.89 5.74 7.70
C GLY A 52 -2.12 7.05 7.55
N ASN A 53 -1.97 7.55 6.32
CA ASN A 53 -1.30 8.81 6.07
C ASN A 53 -2.05 10.04 6.61
N LEU A 54 -3.38 10.02 6.52
CA LEU A 54 -4.22 11.08 7.09
C LEU A 54 -4.12 11.10 8.62
N LEU A 55 -4.11 9.92 9.26
CA LEU A 55 -3.92 9.80 10.71
C LEU A 55 -2.57 10.38 11.15
N VAL A 56 -1.49 10.05 10.44
CA VAL A 56 -0.16 10.65 10.69
C VAL A 56 -0.22 12.16 10.61
N SER A 57 -0.85 12.71 9.56
CA SER A 57 -1.00 14.16 9.40
C SER A 57 -1.70 14.80 10.59
N ILE A 58 -2.80 14.21 11.09
CA ILE A 58 -3.54 14.72 12.24
C ILE A 58 -2.67 14.68 13.50
N VAL A 59 -2.00 13.55 13.73
CA VAL A 59 -1.11 13.37 14.88
C VAL A 59 0.08 14.33 14.84
N LEU A 60 0.57 14.69 13.65
CA LEU A 60 1.72 15.58 13.48
C LEU A 60 1.42 17.04 13.82
N VAL A 61 0.16 17.50 13.64
CA VAL A 61 -0.25 18.90 13.93
C VAL A 61 0.11 19.35 15.35
N PRO A 62 -0.28 18.67 16.43
CA PRO A 62 0.08 19.11 17.79
C PRO A 62 1.60 19.14 18.03
N PHE A 63 2.37 18.25 17.41
CA PHE A 63 3.84 18.28 17.49
C PHE A 63 4.44 19.50 16.77
N LEU A 64 3.89 19.88 15.62
CA LEU A 64 4.29 21.09 14.89
C LEU A 64 4.04 22.36 15.72
N LEU A 65 2.99 22.36 16.54
CA LEU A 65 2.64 23.51 17.39
C LEU A 65 3.51 23.59 18.66
N ALA A 66 3.76 22.45 19.31
CA ALA A 66 4.34 22.41 20.65
C ALA A 66 5.89 22.35 20.67
N LEU A 67 6.53 21.86 19.61
CA LEU A 67 7.95 21.55 19.63
C LEU A 67 8.81 22.65 19.01
N ASN A 68 10.09 22.64 19.40
CA ASN A 68 11.12 23.47 18.77
C ASN A 68 11.52 22.91 17.38
N LYS A 69 12.17 23.74 16.58
CA LYS A 69 12.57 23.39 15.21
C LYS A 69 13.45 22.13 15.14
N THR A 70 14.42 21.96 16.05
CA THR A 70 15.37 20.84 16.00
C THR A 70 14.72 19.50 16.32
N ILE A 71 13.95 19.42 17.40
CA ILE A 71 13.23 18.20 17.80
C ILE A 71 12.18 17.86 16.75
N LEU A 72 11.49 18.86 16.21
CA LEU A 72 10.51 18.68 15.14
C LEU A 72 11.14 18.05 13.88
N LEU A 73 12.31 18.52 13.44
CA LEU A 73 13.03 17.93 12.31
C LEU A 73 13.40 16.47 12.57
N ALA A 74 13.84 16.14 13.79
CA ALA A 74 14.17 14.77 14.17
C ALA A 74 12.92 13.86 14.13
N ILE A 75 11.79 14.32 14.68
CA ILE A 75 10.53 13.56 14.67
C ILE A 75 10.02 13.37 13.25
N ILE A 76 10.02 14.41 12.42
CA ILE A 76 9.56 14.32 11.02
C ILE A 76 10.43 13.34 10.23
N THR A 77 11.74 13.37 10.44
CA THR A 77 12.67 12.42 9.80
C THR A 77 12.38 10.99 10.25
N LEU A 78 12.25 10.78 11.57
CA LEU A 78 11.93 9.46 12.14
C LEU A 78 10.59 8.94 11.62
N MET A 79 9.58 9.79 11.56
CA MET A 79 8.25 9.42 11.09
C MET A 79 8.23 9.14 9.60
N GLY A 80 8.97 9.92 8.81
CA GLY A 80 9.22 9.65 7.39
C GLY A 80 9.86 8.28 7.18
N LEU A 81 10.91 7.96 7.93
CA LEU A 81 11.59 6.66 7.86
C LEU A 81 10.66 5.49 8.24
N LEU A 82 9.95 5.60 9.37
CA LEU A 82 9.03 4.55 9.85
C LEU A 82 7.93 4.29 8.83
N LEU A 83 7.32 5.35 8.31
CA LEU A 83 6.29 5.23 7.28
C LEU A 83 6.89 4.64 6.00
N GLY A 84 8.02 5.17 5.52
CA GLY A 84 8.71 4.64 4.35
C GLY A 84 8.96 3.13 4.46
N PHE A 85 9.32 2.63 5.65
CA PHE A 85 9.49 1.21 5.91
C PHE A 85 8.18 0.43 5.82
N ILE A 86 7.12 0.92 6.48
CA ILE A 86 5.77 0.33 6.42
C ILE A 86 5.27 0.28 4.97
N TYR A 87 5.38 1.39 4.24
CA TYR A 87 4.97 1.47 2.84
C TYR A 87 5.77 0.56 1.93
N ASN A 88 7.09 0.48 2.12
CA ASN A 88 7.93 -0.45 1.38
C ASN A 88 7.51 -1.91 1.65
N HIS A 89 7.18 -2.25 2.90
CA HIS A 89 6.66 -3.56 3.25
C HIS A 89 5.31 -3.84 2.56
N LEU A 90 4.35 -2.91 2.66
CA LEU A 90 3.04 -3.01 1.99
C LEU A 90 3.17 -3.17 0.47
N LEU A 91 3.99 -2.34 -0.16
CA LEU A 91 4.29 -2.41 -1.60
C LEU A 91 4.84 -3.77 -2.00
N THR A 92 5.71 -4.36 -1.18
CA THR A 92 6.29 -5.69 -1.44
C THR A 92 5.22 -6.78 -1.39
N THR A 93 4.31 -6.69 -0.43
CA THR A 93 3.21 -7.65 -0.29
C THR A 93 2.23 -7.55 -1.46
N ILE A 94 1.90 -6.33 -1.91
CA ILE A 94 1.05 -6.11 -3.10
C ILE A 94 1.79 -6.55 -4.38
N GLN A 95 3.10 -6.34 -4.47
CA GLN A 95 3.90 -6.70 -5.64
C GLN A 95 3.83 -8.19 -5.98
N HIS A 96 3.63 -9.05 -4.99
CA HIS A 96 3.50 -10.48 -5.23
C HIS A 96 2.15 -10.84 -5.90
N LEU A 97 1.13 -9.98 -5.77
CA LEU A 97 -0.24 -10.27 -6.20
C LEU A 97 -0.56 -9.82 -7.63
N GLU A 98 0.02 -8.71 -8.12
CA GLU A 98 -0.47 -8.11 -9.38
C GLU A 98 0.61 -7.49 -10.28
N ARG A 99 1.15 -8.26 -11.24
CA ARG A 99 2.31 -7.89 -12.08
C ARG A 99 2.17 -6.60 -12.92
N LYS A 100 0.95 -6.17 -13.26
CA LYS A 100 0.73 -5.08 -14.23
C LYS A 100 0.53 -3.69 -13.62
N HIS A 101 0.09 -3.58 -12.36
CA HIS A 101 -0.27 -2.30 -11.75
C HIS A 101 0.81 -1.71 -10.82
N HIS A 102 2.00 -2.30 -10.80
CA HIS A 102 3.08 -1.96 -9.86
C HIS A 102 3.55 -0.50 -9.88
N VAL A 103 3.66 0.10 -11.07
CA VAL A 103 4.22 1.45 -11.22
C VAL A 103 3.27 2.51 -10.66
N PHE A 104 1.96 2.29 -10.81
CA PHE A 104 0.95 3.25 -10.39
C PHE A 104 0.91 3.40 -8.86
N ALA A 105 0.96 2.28 -8.12
CA ALA A 105 1.03 2.30 -6.67
C ALA A 105 2.32 2.96 -6.16
N GLY A 106 3.45 2.71 -6.83
CA GLY A 106 4.74 3.31 -6.49
C GLY A 106 4.78 4.84 -6.56
N ILE A 107 3.97 5.46 -7.41
CA ILE A 107 3.89 6.93 -7.57
C ILE A 107 2.79 7.52 -6.68
N ILE A 108 1.61 6.88 -6.62
CA ILE A 108 0.48 7.40 -5.83
C ILE A 108 0.84 7.53 -4.36
N ILE A 109 1.54 6.53 -3.80
CA ILE A 109 1.84 6.49 -2.37
C ILE A 109 2.69 7.72 -1.95
N PRO A 110 3.84 8.02 -2.58
CA PRO A 110 4.60 9.25 -2.30
C PRO A 110 3.77 10.53 -2.48
N VAL A 111 2.94 10.61 -3.51
CA VAL A 111 2.10 11.80 -3.76
C VAL A 111 1.09 12.03 -2.63
N VAL A 112 0.45 10.95 -2.16
CA VAL A 112 -0.46 11.01 -1.01
C VAL A 112 0.30 11.39 0.25
N ALA A 113 1.45 10.75 0.51
CA ALA A 113 2.36 11.04 1.62
C ALA A 113 2.70 12.54 1.72
N LEU A 114 3.17 13.13 0.62
CA LEU A 114 3.53 14.54 0.53
C LEU A 114 2.33 15.47 0.68
N SER A 115 1.21 15.12 0.06
CA SER A 115 -0.03 15.90 0.15
C SER A 115 -0.53 16.01 1.59
N SER A 116 -0.52 14.91 2.35
CA SER A 116 -0.97 14.95 3.76
C SER A 116 0.01 15.70 4.65
N LEU A 117 1.33 15.59 4.44
CA LEU A 117 2.28 16.42 5.19
C LEU A 117 2.09 17.91 4.89
N PHE A 118 1.93 18.27 3.62
CA PHE A 118 1.65 19.65 3.23
C PHE A 118 0.40 20.19 3.93
N LEU A 119 -0.66 19.39 3.97
CA LEU A 119 -1.89 19.71 4.70
C LEU A 119 -1.62 19.89 6.21
N ALA A 120 -0.83 19.02 6.85
CA ALA A 120 -0.47 19.13 8.26
C ALA A 120 0.25 20.45 8.58
N VAL A 121 1.26 20.81 7.77
CA VAL A 121 2.04 22.04 7.95
C VAL A 121 1.17 23.27 7.68
N PHE A 122 0.30 23.23 6.67
CA PHE A 122 -0.64 24.31 6.37
C PHE A 122 -1.61 24.56 7.52
N ILE A 123 -2.25 23.50 8.03
CA ILE A 123 -3.16 23.60 9.18
C ILE A 123 -2.42 24.11 10.41
N SER A 124 -1.21 23.59 10.68
CA SER A 124 -0.40 24.03 11.81
C SER A 124 -0.05 25.52 11.73
N ASN A 125 0.45 26.01 10.60
CA ASN A 125 0.77 27.43 10.42
C ASN A 125 -0.47 28.32 10.57
N LEU A 126 -1.62 27.89 10.05
CA LEU A 126 -2.90 28.58 10.22
C LEU A 126 -3.30 28.66 11.71
N LEU A 127 -3.10 27.58 12.47
CA LEU A 127 -3.36 27.55 13.91
C LEU A 127 -2.39 28.43 14.70
N ILE A 128 -1.09 28.45 14.36
CA ILE A 128 -0.09 29.33 15.01
C ILE A 128 -0.53 30.80 14.90
N ILE A 129 -0.94 31.22 13.70
CA ILE A 129 -1.39 32.59 13.44
C ILE A 129 -2.66 32.91 14.23
N LYS A 130 -3.66 32.00 14.20
CA LYS A 130 -4.95 32.22 14.89
C LYS A 130 -4.82 32.22 16.41
N LEU A 131 -4.00 31.35 16.96
CA LEU A 131 -3.82 31.19 18.41
C LEU A 131 -2.72 32.10 18.98
N LYS A 132 -2.02 32.88 18.13
CA LYS A 132 -0.89 33.74 18.49
C LYS A 132 0.17 33.01 19.31
N ILE A 133 0.41 31.74 18.96
CA ILE A 133 1.44 30.93 19.62
C ILE A 133 2.79 31.53 19.22
N ASN A 134 3.66 31.79 20.21
CA ASN A 134 4.99 32.33 19.97
C ASN A 134 5.96 31.25 19.49
N ASN A 135 5.60 30.57 18.41
CA ASN A 135 6.44 29.60 17.72
C ASN A 135 6.66 30.12 16.29
N GLY A 136 7.89 29.99 15.79
CA GLY A 136 8.23 30.48 14.45
C GLY A 136 7.43 29.76 13.36
N LEU A 137 7.13 30.46 12.26
CA LEU A 137 6.48 29.83 11.10
C LEU A 137 7.39 28.74 10.52
N HIS A 138 6.80 27.57 10.26
CA HIS A 138 7.52 26.45 9.69
C HIS A 138 7.56 26.54 8.17
N SER A 139 8.73 26.31 7.58
CA SER A 139 8.89 26.28 6.12
C SER A 139 8.36 24.98 5.54
N TYR A 140 7.33 25.08 4.68
CA TYR A 140 6.71 23.96 3.97
C TYR A 140 7.72 23.13 3.20
N TRP A 141 8.63 23.79 2.47
CA TRP A 141 9.59 23.14 1.59
C TRP A 141 10.63 22.33 2.33
N LEU A 142 11.15 22.85 3.45
CA LEU A 142 12.19 22.17 4.22
C LEU A 142 11.64 20.89 4.87
N LEU A 143 10.49 20.99 5.54
CA LEU A 143 9.85 19.84 6.18
C LEU A 143 9.40 18.82 5.13
N GLY A 144 8.86 19.31 4.00
CA GLY A 144 8.47 18.50 2.85
C GLY A 144 9.61 17.67 2.30
N LEU A 145 10.74 18.31 1.96
CA LEU A 145 11.91 17.63 1.42
C LEU A 145 12.54 16.65 2.41
N LEU A 146 12.62 17.03 3.68
CA LEU A 146 13.19 16.16 4.71
C LEU A 146 12.35 14.89 4.89
N PHE A 147 11.02 15.05 5.01
CA PHE A 147 10.11 13.92 5.09
C PHE A 147 10.14 13.08 3.81
N ALA A 148 10.11 13.71 2.63
CA ALA A 148 10.18 13.02 1.34
C ALA A 148 11.45 12.14 1.24
N GLY A 149 12.60 12.73 1.57
CA GLY A 149 13.89 12.04 1.55
C GLY A 149 13.91 10.86 2.52
N ALA A 150 13.48 11.09 3.76
CA ALA A 150 13.37 10.06 4.78
C ALA A 150 12.41 8.93 4.39
N PHE A 151 11.27 9.28 3.79
CA PHE A 151 10.24 8.34 3.34
C PHE A 151 10.70 7.47 2.17
N ILE A 152 11.41 8.07 1.22
CA ILE A 152 11.87 7.40 0.00
C ILE A 152 13.08 6.49 0.29
N LEU A 153 13.87 6.81 1.33
CA LEU A 153 15.13 6.14 1.67
C LEU A 153 15.00 4.60 1.77
N PRO A 154 14.03 4.01 2.51
CA PRO A 154 13.93 2.55 2.67
C PRO A 154 13.67 1.83 1.34
N TYR A 155 12.89 2.45 0.45
CA TYR A 155 12.60 1.91 -0.88
C TYR A 155 13.86 1.89 -1.77
N PHE A 156 14.63 2.98 -1.74
CA PHE A 156 15.89 3.07 -2.49
C PHE A 156 16.93 2.05 -1.99
N ILE A 157 17.11 1.93 -0.68
CA ILE A 157 18.04 0.95 -0.08
C ILE A 157 17.69 -0.46 -0.55
N LYS A 158 16.42 -0.86 -0.45
CA LYS A 158 15.96 -2.17 -0.90
C LYS A 158 16.23 -2.39 -2.40
N THR A 159 15.95 -1.39 -3.22
CA THR A 159 16.16 -1.46 -4.67
C THR A 159 17.64 -1.68 -5.01
N ILE A 160 18.54 -0.91 -4.40
CA ILE A 160 20.00 -1.02 -4.61
C ILE A 160 20.51 -2.39 -4.15
N VAL A 161 20.16 -2.83 -2.94
CA VAL A 161 20.57 -4.14 -2.41
C VAL A 161 20.12 -5.28 -3.33
N SER A 162 18.89 -5.22 -3.83
CA SER A 162 18.35 -6.23 -4.75
C SER A 162 19.03 -6.25 -6.12
N ALA A 163 19.56 -5.11 -6.58
CA ALA A 163 20.31 -5.01 -7.84
C ALA A 163 21.71 -5.60 -7.70
N ILE A 164 22.36 -5.41 -6.54
CA ILE A 164 23.68 -5.97 -6.25
C ILE A 164 23.60 -7.50 -6.10
N ALA A 165 22.60 -8.03 -5.39
CA ALA A 165 22.47 -9.46 -5.13
C ALA A 165 22.15 -10.33 -6.37
N LYS A 166 21.73 -9.71 -7.49
CA LYS A 166 21.45 -10.41 -8.76
C LYS A 166 22.66 -10.55 -9.68
N LYS A 167 23.79 -9.93 -9.32
CA LYS A 167 25.03 -9.94 -10.09
C LYS A 167 26.01 -10.92 -9.46
#